data_AF-A0A4Q4CGB5-F1
#
_entry.id   AF-A0A4Q4CGB5-F1
#
_cell.length_a   1.000
_cell.length_b   1.000
_cell.length_c   1.000
_cell.angle_alpha   90.00
_cell.angle_beta   90.00
_cell.angle_gamma   90.00
#
_symmetry.space_group_name_H-M   'P 1'
#
loop_
_entity.id
_entity.type
_entity.pdbx_description
1 polymer ?
#
loop_
_entity_poly.entity_id
_entity_poly.type
_entity_poly.pdbx_seq_one_letter_code
_entity_poly.pdbx_strand_id
1 'polypeptide(L)'
;MRGERSGMMRARWVIVLAVGLWLAALGRDRFDAWIDATVLPPLALQMSVEVLDRDGDLLRAYTVADGRWRLALPPDKVDQTYLRMLLAYEDKRFREHHGVAV
;
A
#
# COMPACT_ATOMS: atom_id res chain seq x y z
N MET A 1 25.09 24.73 -48.31
CA MET A 1 25.58 23.95 -47.15
C MET A 1 24.99 24.40 -45.79
N ARG A 2 23.70 24.78 -45.72
CA ARG A 2 23.04 25.19 -44.44
C ARG A 2 22.02 24.16 -43.91
N GLY A 3 21.59 23.21 -44.74
CA GLY A 3 20.61 22.17 -44.39
C GLY A 3 21.18 21.01 -43.54
N GLU A 4 22.41 20.57 -43.79
CA GLU A 4 23.02 19.43 -43.08
C GLU A 4 23.27 19.70 -41.59
N ARG A 5 23.66 20.94 -41.26
CA ARG A 5 23.87 21.34 -39.85
C ARG A 5 22.57 21.33 -39.04
N SER A 6 21.43 21.60 -39.67
CA SER A 6 20.12 21.58 -39.00
C SER A 6 19.64 20.15 -38.72
N GLY A 7 19.83 19.22 -39.66
CA GLY A 7 19.52 17.79 -39.48
C GLY A 7 20.34 17.15 -38.36
N MET A 8 21.64 17.46 -38.30
CA MET A 8 22.55 16.99 -37.25
C MET A 8 22.14 17.48 -35.84
N MET A 9 21.71 18.75 -35.72
CA MET A 9 21.21 19.27 -34.44
C MET A 9 19.92 18.59 -34.01
N ARG A 10 18.99 18.35 -34.95
CA ARG A 10 17.73 17.62 -34.67
C ARG A 10 18.00 16.17 -34.24
N ALA A 11 18.91 15.47 -34.91
CA ALA A 11 19.30 14.11 -34.54
C ALA A 11 19.93 14.04 -33.13
N ARG A 12 20.78 15.01 -32.78
CA ARG A 12 21.35 15.12 -31.43
C ARG A 12 20.28 15.30 -30.35
N TRP A 13 19.26 16.13 -30.60
CA TRP A 13 18.15 16.30 -29.67
C TRP A 13 17.31 15.04 -29.50
N VAL A 14 17.06 14.29 -30.58
CA VAL A 14 16.36 13.01 -30.51
C VAL A 14 17.15 11.98 -29.70
N ILE A 15 18.48 11.90 -29.90
CA ILE A 15 19.34 11.00 -29.11
C ILE A 15 19.36 11.40 -27.64
N VAL A 16 19.50 12.70 -27.33
CA VAL A 16 19.46 13.20 -25.94
C VAL A 16 18.12 12.87 -25.29
N LEU A 17 16.99 13.05 -25.99
CA LEU A 17 15.68 12.69 -25.48
C LEU A 17 15.55 11.18 -25.25
N ALA A 18 16.00 10.36 -26.20
CA ALA A 18 15.95 8.91 -26.08
C ALA A 18 16.80 8.40 -24.90
N VAL A 19 18.01 8.92 -24.73
CA VAL A 19 18.87 8.60 -23.57
C VAL A 19 18.24 9.09 -22.27
N GLY A 20 17.66 10.29 -22.26
CA GLY A 20 16.97 10.83 -21.09
C GLY A 20 15.78 9.97 -20.65
N LEU A 21 14.93 9.55 -21.60
CA LEU A 21 13.82 8.65 -21.33
C LEU A 21 14.30 7.27 -20.86
N TRP A 22 15.37 6.74 -21.47
CA TRP A 22 15.94 5.46 -21.07
C TRP A 22 16.50 5.49 -19.65
N LEU A 23 17.24 6.54 -19.29
CA LEU A 23 17.75 6.72 -17.93
C LEU A 23 16.61 6.92 -16.91
N ALA A 24 15.55 7.65 -17.28
CA ALA A 24 14.38 7.82 -16.42
C ALA A 24 13.65 6.50 -16.18
N ALA A 25 13.46 5.68 -17.23
CA ALA A 25 12.87 4.35 -17.11
C ALA A 25 13.74 3.44 -16.23
N LEU A 26 15.05 3.41 -16.47
CA LEU A 26 15.98 2.63 -15.66
C LEU A 26 15.95 3.05 -14.19
N GLY A 27 15.92 4.36 -13.92
CA GLY A 27 15.81 4.90 -12.57
C GLY A 27 14.52 4.47 -11.87
N ARG A 28 13.39 4.54 -12.58
CA ARG A 28 12.09 4.05 -12.09
C ARG A 28 12.15 2.56 -11.74
N ASP A 29 12.64 1.72 -12.65
CA ASP A 29 12.70 0.27 -12.45
C ASP A 29 13.60 -0.09 -11.26
N ARG A 30 14.72 0.63 -11.07
CA ARG A 30 15.60 0.41 -9.90
C ARG A 30 14.93 0.85 -8.60
N PHE A 31 14.15 1.91 -8.64
CA PHE A 31 13.41 2.40 -7.49
C PHE A 31 12.30 1.42 -7.09
N ASP A 32 11.53 0.92 -8.05
CA ASP A 32 10.49 -0.09 -7.82
C ASP A 32 11.10 -1.38 -7.25
N ALA A 33 12.22 -1.86 -7.83
CA ALA A 33 12.92 -3.05 -7.31
C ALA A 33 13.46 -2.86 -5.88
N TRP A 34 13.86 -1.65 -5.51
CA TRP A 34 14.30 -1.35 -4.16
C TRP A 34 13.13 -1.36 -3.16
N ILE A 35 11.96 -0.84 -3.56
CA ILE A 35 10.73 -0.92 -2.77
C ILE A 35 10.33 -2.39 -2.58
N ASP A 36 10.30 -3.19 -3.65
CA ASP A 36 9.89 -4.60 -3.60
C ASP A 36 10.85 -5.48 -2.79
N ALA A 37 12.12 -5.08 -2.70
CA ALA A 37 13.10 -5.73 -1.84
C ALA A 37 12.86 -5.48 -0.33
N THR A 38 11.89 -4.64 0.04
CA THR A 38 11.53 -4.38 1.43
C THR A 38 10.99 -5.65 2.09
N VAL A 39 11.73 -6.18 3.06
CA VAL A 39 11.28 -7.30 3.88
C VAL A 39 10.21 -6.81 4.85
N LEU A 40 8.96 -7.16 4.59
CA LEU A 40 7.85 -6.86 5.48
C LEU A 40 7.91 -7.75 6.74
N PRO A 41 7.58 -7.21 7.92
CA PRO A 41 7.38 -8.05 9.10
C PRO A 41 6.21 -9.01 8.89
N PRO A 42 6.12 -10.11 9.65
CA PRO A 42 4.98 -11.00 9.59
C PRO A 42 3.66 -10.24 9.77
N LEU A 43 2.81 -10.26 8.74
CA LEU A 43 1.50 -9.60 8.75
C LEU A 43 0.43 -10.47 9.41
N ALA A 44 0.71 -11.76 9.60
CA ALA A 44 -0.15 -12.67 10.34
C ALA A 44 -0.09 -12.33 11.83
N LEU A 45 -1.20 -11.80 12.34
CA LEU A 45 -1.35 -11.51 13.76
C LEU A 45 -1.97 -12.73 14.45
N GLN A 46 -1.45 -13.06 15.63
CA GLN A 46 -2.11 -14.03 16.50
C GLN A 46 -3.46 -13.45 16.94
N MET A 47 -4.51 -14.27 16.89
CA MET A 47 -5.87 -13.90 17.29
C MET A 47 -6.20 -14.54 18.64
N SER A 48 -7.14 -13.90 19.35
CA SER A 48 -7.69 -14.43 20.60
C SER A 48 -8.35 -15.79 20.37
N VAL A 49 -8.21 -16.70 21.34
CA VAL A 49 -9.02 -17.92 21.37
C VAL A 49 -10.41 -17.54 21.86
N GLU A 50 -11.42 -17.82 21.04
CA GLU A 50 -12.82 -17.49 21.30
C GLU A 50 -13.59 -18.77 21.66
N VAL A 51 -14.31 -18.72 22.78
CA VAL A 51 -15.25 -19.75 23.24
C VAL A 51 -16.63 -19.24 22.92
N LEU A 52 -17.29 -19.90 21.98
CA LEU A 52 -18.63 -19.58 21.52
C LEU A 52 -19.63 -20.58 22.10
N ASP A 53 -20.89 -20.18 22.19
CA ASP A 53 -21.98 -21.12 22.46
C ASP A 53 -22.38 -21.89 21.19
N ARG A 54 -23.50 -22.64 21.26
CA ARG A 54 -24.01 -23.45 20.15
C ARG A 54 -24.54 -22.62 18.97
N ASP A 55 -24.98 -21.40 19.25
CA ASP A 55 -25.61 -20.49 18.30
C ASP A 55 -24.56 -19.51 17.73
N GLY A 56 -23.34 -19.53 18.28
CA GLY A 56 -22.18 -18.77 17.83
C GLY A 56 -21.95 -17.50 18.64
N ASP A 57 -22.67 -17.30 19.74
CA ASP A 57 -22.51 -16.12 20.59
C ASP A 57 -21.27 -16.25 21.48
N LEU A 58 -20.53 -15.14 21.63
CA LEU A 58 -19.28 -15.12 22.37
C LEU A 58 -19.53 -15.29 23.88
N LEU A 59 -19.12 -16.42 24.43
CA LEU A 59 -19.14 -16.69 25.87
C LEU A 59 -17.90 -16.16 26.56
N ARG A 60 -16.74 -16.33 25.93
CA ARG A 60 -15.45 -15.88 26.47
C ARG A 60 -14.43 -15.73 25.35
N ALA A 61 -13.53 -14.75 25.47
CA ALA A 61 -12.29 -14.75 24.72
C ALA A 61 -11.09 -14.75 25.67
N TYR A 62 -9.96 -15.24 25.17
CA TYR A 62 -8.68 -15.22 25.85
C TYR A 62 -7.73 -14.24 25.15
N THR A 63 -6.87 -13.59 25.93
CA THR A 63 -5.85 -12.69 25.39
C THR A 63 -4.79 -13.49 24.62
N VAL A 64 -4.19 -12.85 23.62
CA VAL A 64 -2.98 -13.37 22.99
C VAL A 64 -1.78 -13.28 23.95
N ALA A 65 -0.63 -13.83 23.56
CA ALA A 65 0.56 -13.94 24.43
C ALA A 65 1.03 -12.59 25.05
N ASP A 66 0.71 -11.47 24.40
CA ASP A 66 1.05 -10.12 24.86
C ASP A 66 -0.02 -9.45 25.75
N GLY A 67 -1.05 -10.20 26.16
CA GLY A 67 -2.12 -9.71 27.04
C GLY A 67 -3.20 -8.89 26.35
N ARG A 68 -3.13 -8.69 25.04
CA ARG A 68 -4.17 -7.97 24.28
C ARG A 68 -5.32 -8.87 23.87
N TRP A 69 -6.49 -8.26 23.73
CA TRP A 69 -7.65 -8.85 23.08
C TRP A 69 -7.56 -8.57 21.58
N ARG A 70 -7.63 -9.61 20.75
CA ARG A 70 -7.59 -9.51 19.29
C ARG A 70 -8.67 -10.40 18.70
N LEU A 71 -9.88 -9.87 18.66
CA LEU A 71 -11.05 -10.59 18.18
C LEU A 71 -11.05 -10.63 16.65
N ALA A 72 -11.40 -11.78 16.08
CA ALA A 72 -11.44 -11.98 14.62
C ALA A 72 -12.78 -11.54 14.04
N LEU A 73 -13.15 -10.28 14.25
CA LEU A 73 -14.45 -9.76 13.89
C LEU A 73 -14.44 -9.13 12.48
N PRO A 74 -15.31 -9.56 11.55
CA PRO A 74 -15.36 -8.95 10.23
C PRO A 74 -16.07 -7.58 10.29
N PRO A 75 -15.78 -6.65 9.35
CA PRO A 75 -16.31 -5.28 9.41
C PRO A 75 -17.84 -5.16 9.40
N ASP A 76 -18.56 -6.14 8.86
CA ASP A 76 -20.03 -6.19 8.83
C ASP A 76 -20.64 -6.44 10.22
N LYS A 77 -19.84 -6.98 11.16
CA LYS A 77 -20.22 -7.20 12.55
C LYS A 77 -19.82 -6.03 13.46
N VAL A 78 -19.25 -4.97 12.91
CA VAL A 78 -18.90 -3.72 13.61
C VAL A 78 -20.00 -2.69 13.39
N ASP A 79 -20.29 -1.88 14.41
CA ASP A 79 -21.24 -0.77 14.29
C ASP A 79 -20.80 0.20 13.18
N GLN A 80 -21.70 0.43 12.21
CA GLN A 80 -21.43 1.28 11.06
C GLN A 80 -21.25 2.76 11.43
N THR A 81 -21.81 3.21 12.55
CA THR A 81 -21.59 4.56 13.09
C THR A 81 -20.17 4.68 13.62
N TYR A 82 -19.67 3.67 14.33
CA TYR A 82 -18.27 3.64 14.76
C TYR A 82 -17.33 3.69 13.55
N LEU A 83 -17.56 2.86 12.52
CA LEU A 83 -16.74 2.88 11.31
C LEU A 83 -16.76 4.24 10.58
N ARG A 84 -17.92 4.89 10.51
CA ARG A 84 -18.02 6.25 9.94
C ARG A 84 -17.22 7.27 10.74
N MET A 85 -17.30 7.23 12.06
CA MET A 85 -16.53 8.12 12.93
C MET A 85 -15.03 7.87 12.81
N LEU A 86 -14.61 6.60 12.83
CA LEU A 86 -13.21 6.20 12.69
C LEU A 86 -12.61 6.74 11.38
N LEU A 87 -13.28 6.51 10.25
CA LEU A 87 -12.83 7.03 8.96
C LEU A 87 -12.85 8.56 8.90
N ALA A 88 -13.85 9.21 9.50
CA ALA A 88 -13.90 10.67 9.53
C ALA A 88 -12.76 11.29 10.35
N TYR A 89 -12.25 10.58 11.36
CA TYR A 89 -11.23 11.08 12.28
C TYR A 89 -9.81 10.70 11.86
N GLU A 90 -9.57 9.42 11.57
CA GLU A 90 -8.24 8.89 11.28
C GLU A 90 -7.83 9.11 9.82
N ASP A 91 -8.71 8.76 8.88
CA ASP A 91 -8.41 8.85 7.45
C ASP A 91 -9.66 9.06 6.59
N LYS A 92 -9.94 10.33 6.32
CA LYS A 92 -11.09 10.74 5.50
C LYS A 92 -10.99 10.25 4.05
N ARG A 93 -9.79 9.97 3.57
CA ARG A 93 -9.51 9.54 2.18
C ARG A 93 -9.26 8.05 2.08
N PHE A 94 -9.54 7.28 3.14
CA PHE A 94 -9.29 5.84 3.20
C PHE A 94 -9.75 5.06 1.96
N ARG A 95 -10.92 5.41 1.40
CA ARG A 95 -11.49 4.74 0.22
C ARG A 95 -10.87 5.16 -1.12
N GLU A 96 -10.21 6.31 -1.15
CA GLU A 96 -9.71 6.95 -2.37
C GLU A 96 -8.19 7.00 -2.43
N HIS A 97 -7.50 6.75 -1.31
CA HIS A 97 -6.04 6.80 -1.29
C HIS A 97 -5.44 5.55 -1.96
N HIS A 98 -4.34 5.75 -2.68
CA HIS A 98 -3.58 4.66 -3.31
C HIS A 98 -2.47 4.10 -2.41
N GLY A 99 -2.59 4.29 -1.09
CA GLY A 99 -1.57 3.96 -0.10
C GLY A 99 -0.77 5.19 0.33
N VAL A 100 0.43 4.96 0.87
CA VAL A 100 1.35 6.03 1.25
C VAL A 100 1.87 6.70 -0.03
N ALA A 101 1.67 8.01 -0.17
CA ALA A 101 2.23 8.75 -1.28
C ALA A 101 3.76 8.72 -1.16
N VAL A 102 4.43 8.20 -2.19
CA VAL A 102 5.89 8.20 -2.34
C VAL A 102 6.34 9.50 -2.98
#